data_AF-A0A2N6DJQ2-F1
#
_entry.id   AF-A0A2N6DJQ2-F1
#
_cell.length_a   1.000
_cell.length_b   1.000
_cell.length_c   1.000
_cell.angle_alpha   90.00
_cell.angle_beta   90.00
_cell.angle_gamma   90.00
#
_symmetry.space_group_name_H-M   'P 1'
#
loop_
_entity.id
_entity.type
_entity.pdbx_description
1 polymer ?
#
loop_
_entity_poly.entity_id
_entity_poly.type
_entity_poly.pdbx_seq_one_letter_code
_entity_poly.pdbx_strand_id
1 'polypeptide(L)'
;MQTKILLPEDRIPKQWYNIIPDMPGALSPVIHPGTLQPVTPDDLLPLFPMGVIEQEVSTQRWIDIPNPVREILSMWRPSPLFRAHRLEKVLGTPAKIYYKYEGVSPAGSHKPNTAVPQAFYNKLEGTKRIASETGAGQWGSSIALACQLFGLECTVYMVKISYTQKPYRKSMMQLWGADVLPSPSSRTNAGRAVLEKDPDCNGSLGLAISEAVEDAATHDDTRYSLGSVLNHVCLHQTVIGLEAKEQLDIAGDYPDVIIGCHGGGSNFAGLAFPFIADKANGKDVRIVAYEPISCPTLTKGVYAFDYG
;
A
#
# COMPACT_ATOMS: atom_id res chain seq x y z
N MET A 1 6.96 -30.67 -14.25
CA MET A 1 6.80 -29.20 -14.41
C MET A 1 6.48 -28.60 -13.06
N GLN A 2 7.32 -27.68 -12.56
CA GLN A 2 7.03 -26.97 -11.32
C GLN A 2 6.00 -25.87 -11.62
N THR A 3 4.85 -25.92 -10.95
CA THR A 3 3.78 -24.92 -11.11
C THR A 3 3.86 -23.83 -10.04
N LYS A 4 4.26 -24.21 -8.83
CA LYS A 4 4.34 -23.34 -7.66
C LYS A 4 5.78 -23.30 -7.18
N ILE A 5 6.32 -22.09 -7.06
CA ILE A 5 7.68 -21.82 -6.59
C ILE A 5 7.54 -21.11 -5.25
N LEU A 6 8.13 -21.72 -4.23
CA LEU A 6 8.04 -21.27 -2.84
C LEU A 6 9.42 -20.86 -2.36
N LEU A 7 9.43 -19.88 -1.46
CA LEU A 7 10.57 -19.59 -0.61
C LEU A 7 10.18 -19.96 0.83
N PRO A 8 11.09 -20.57 1.61
CA PRO A 8 10.86 -20.77 3.03
C PRO A 8 10.84 -19.44 3.80
N GLU A 9 10.26 -19.42 5.00
CA GLU A 9 10.04 -18.23 5.82
C GLU A 9 11.36 -17.55 6.26
N ASP A 10 12.46 -18.30 6.37
CA ASP A 10 13.79 -17.77 6.67
C ASP A 10 14.39 -16.94 5.52
N ARG A 11 13.81 -17.05 4.32
CA ARG A 11 14.15 -16.28 3.11
C ARG A 11 13.30 -15.04 2.89
N ILE A 12 12.44 -14.66 3.84
CA ILE A 12 11.79 -13.33 3.79
C ILE A 12 12.89 -12.26 3.73
N PRO A 13 12.80 -11.28 2.82
CA PRO A 13 13.76 -10.19 2.73
C PRO A 13 14.07 -9.56 4.09
N LYS A 14 15.34 -9.18 4.31
CA LYS A 14 15.80 -8.49 5.52
C LYS A 14 15.73 -6.98 5.41
N GLN A 15 15.66 -6.47 4.18
CA GLN A 15 15.66 -5.05 3.86
C GLN A 15 14.62 -4.78 2.78
N TRP A 16 13.99 -3.61 2.83
CA TRP A 16 13.24 -3.04 1.73
C TRP A 16 14.18 -2.30 0.77
N TYR A 17 13.80 -2.25 -0.50
CA TYR A 17 14.52 -1.50 -1.54
C TYR A 17 13.89 -0.12 -1.74
N ASN A 18 14.68 0.93 -1.60
CA ASN A 18 14.28 2.29 -1.91
C ASN A 18 14.80 2.68 -3.30
N ILE A 19 13.89 3.04 -4.21
CA ILE A 19 14.24 3.44 -5.58
C ILE A 19 14.79 4.87 -5.67
N ILE A 20 14.51 5.73 -4.68
CA ILE A 20 14.84 7.16 -4.72
C ILE A 20 16.31 7.42 -5.10
N PRO A 21 17.30 6.72 -4.51
CA PRO A 21 18.72 6.97 -4.81
C PRO A 21 19.15 6.53 -6.22
N ASP A 22 18.32 5.73 -6.89
CA ASP A 22 18.61 5.16 -8.21
C ASP A 22 17.77 5.81 -9.33
N MET A 23 16.98 6.84 -8.99
CA MET A 23 16.25 7.61 -9.99
C MET A 23 17.18 8.53 -10.81
N PRO A 24 16.84 8.86 -12.07
CA PRO A 24 17.67 9.73 -12.91
C PRO A 24 17.74 11.20 -12.46
N GLY A 25 16.90 11.62 -11.51
CA GLY A 25 16.87 12.98 -10.98
C GLY A 25 16.15 13.05 -9.64
N ALA A 26 16.21 14.21 -8.99
CA ALA A 26 15.56 14.44 -7.70
C ALA A 26 14.03 14.35 -7.82
N LEU A 27 13.37 13.79 -6.80
CA LEU A 27 11.93 13.86 -6.67
C LEU A 27 11.49 15.31 -6.45
N SER A 28 10.35 15.66 -7.02
CA SER A 28 9.67 16.90 -6.63
C SER A 28 9.25 16.80 -5.17
N PRO A 29 9.42 17.85 -4.35
CA PRO A 29 9.01 17.82 -2.95
C PRO A 29 7.49 17.77 -2.86
N VAL A 30 6.98 17.19 -1.77
CA VAL A 30 5.56 17.33 -1.41
C VAL A 30 5.32 18.79 -1.01
N ILE A 31 4.25 19.40 -1.52
CA ILE A 31 3.91 20.81 -1.25
C ILE A 31 2.76 20.87 -0.25
N HIS A 32 2.93 21.67 0.79
CA HIS A 32 1.91 21.88 1.81
C HIS A 32 0.74 22.69 1.20
N PRO A 33 -0.51 22.21 1.28
CA PRO A 33 -1.64 22.80 0.55
C PRO A 33 -2.04 24.21 1.03
N GLY A 34 -1.81 24.53 2.32
CA GLY A 34 -2.03 25.86 2.89
C GLY A 34 -0.92 26.88 2.60
N THR A 35 0.34 26.56 2.91
CA THR A 35 1.48 27.48 2.78
C THR A 35 2.08 27.53 1.38
N LEU A 36 1.79 26.55 0.52
CA LEU A 36 2.39 26.37 -0.80
C LEU A 36 3.93 26.24 -0.78
N GLN A 37 4.49 25.86 0.36
CA GLN A 37 5.92 25.57 0.55
C GLN A 37 6.15 24.05 0.64
N PRO A 38 7.39 23.56 0.41
CA PRO A 38 7.73 22.17 0.68
C PRO A 38 7.35 21.75 2.12
N VAL A 39 6.72 20.59 2.24
CA VAL A 39 6.38 19.96 3.52
C VAL A 39 7.64 19.68 4.33
N THR A 40 7.60 20.02 5.61
CA THR A 40 8.62 19.68 6.60
C THR A 40 8.20 18.46 7.42
N PRO A 41 9.12 17.79 8.15
CA PRO A 41 8.75 16.73 9.07
C PRO A 41 7.69 17.16 10.10
N ASP A 42 7.75 18.39 10.59
CA ASP A 42 6.80 18.92 11.58
C ASP A 42 5.38 19.02 11.03
N ASP A 43 5.22 19.28 9.73
CA ASP A 43 3.92 19.30 9.06
C ASP A 43 3.28 17.89 8.97
N LEU A 44 4.11 16.84 9.04
CA LEU A 44 3.67 15.43 8.96
C LEU A 44 3.45 14.79 10.34
N LEU A 45 4.07 15.31 11.40
CA LEU A 45 3.96 14.81 12.76
C LEU A 45 2.51 14.64 13.27
N PRO A 46 1.54 15.51 12.93
CA PRO A 46 0.15 15.29 13.33
C PRO A 46 -0.44 14.00 12.75
N LEU A 47 0.07 13.54 11.60
CA LEU A 47 -0.50 12.45 10.83
C LEU A 47 0.28 11.15 10.98
N PHE A 48 1.61 11.20 10.97
CA PHE A 48 2.45 10.01 10.89
C PHE A 48 3.43 9.91 12.07
N PRO A 49 3.76 8.68 12.52
CA PRO A 49 4.87 8.47 13.45
C PRO A 49 6.21 8.82 12.78
N MET A 50 7.19 9.26 13.56
CA MET A 50 8.50 9.70 13.08
C MET A 50 9.22 8.61 12.27
N GLY A 51 9.15 7.35 12.68
CA GLY A 51 9.76 6.23 11.96
C GLY A 51 9.18 6.00 10.57
N VAL A 52 7.96 6.46 10.29
CA VAL A 52 7.37 6.49 8.94
C VAL A 52 7.81 7.73 8.18
N ILE A 53 7.86 8.90 8.84
CA ILE A 53 8.31 10.16 8.24
C ILE A 53 9.77 10.04 7.76
N GLU A 54 10.66 9.47 8.57
CA GLU A 54 12.06 9.23 8.22
C GLU A 54 12.20 8.39 6.94
N GLN A 55 11.31 7.42 6.75
CA GLN A 55 11.31 6.58 5.53
C GLN A 55 10.76 7.33 4.32
N GLU A 56 9.77 8.20 4.51
CA GLU A 56 9.17 8.99 3.43
C GLU A 56 10.18 9.91 2.75
N VAL A 57 11.13 10.43 3.54
CA VAL A 57 12.19 11.35 3.07
C VAL A 57 13.56 10.67 2.94
N SER A 58 13.63 9.35 3.11
CA SER A 58 14.91 8.63 3.15
C SER A 58 15.62 8.61 1.79
N THR A 59 16.92 8.85 1.83
CA THR A 59 17.85 8.68 0.70
C THR A 59 18.69 7.41 0.81
N GLN A 60 18.41 6.55 1.80
CA GLN A 60 19.09 5.26 1.91
C GLN A 60 18.49 4.27 0.92
N ARG A 61 19.35 3.57 0.15
CA ARG A 61 18.93 2.57 -0.84
C ARG A 61 18.30 1.33 -0.20
N TRP A 62 18.79 0.93 0.96
CA TRP A 62 18.32 -0.25 1.68
C TRP A 62 17.92 0.16 3.09
N ILE A 63 16.71 -0.21 3.49
CA ILE A 63 16.16 0.06 4.82
C ILE A 63 15.84 -1.28 5.46
N ASP A 64 16.39 -1.53 6.65
CA ASP A 64 16.19 -2.78 7.37
C ASP A 64 14.72 -2.97 7.75
N ILE A 65 14.20 -4.18 7.56
CA ILE A 65 12.86 -4.54 8.02
C ILE A 65 12.98 -4.95 9.50
N PRO A 66 12.31 -4.25 10.43
CA PRO A 66 12.37 -4.60 11.84
C PRO A 66 11.94 -6.04 12.10
N ASN A 67 12.61 -6.75 13.02
CA ASN A 67 12.27 -8.14 13.33
C ASN A 67 10.79 -8.35 13.68
N PRO A 68 10.13 -7.51 14.51
CA PRO A 68 8.70 -7.66 14.80
C PRO A 68 7.81 -7.54 13.54
N VAL A 69 8.22 -6.75 12.56
CA VAL A 69 7.54 -6.65 11.26
C VAL A 69 7.73 -7.94 10.47
N ARG A 70 8.97 -8.46 10.37
CA ARG A 70 9.27 -9.71 9.66
C ARG A 70 8.55 -10.90 10.28
N GLU A 71 8.48 -10.97 11.60
CA GLU A 71 7.75 -12.01 12.36
C GLU A 71 6.27 -12.03 11.98
N ILE A 72 5.60 -10.88 11.96
CA ILE A 72 4.20 -10.81 11.51
C ILE A 72 4.07 -11.17 10.02
N LEU A 73 4.94 -10.63 9.16
CA LEU A 73 4.88 -10.94 7.73
C LEU A 73 5.05 -12.44 7.46
N SER A 74 5.82 -13.17 8.28
CA SER A 74 6.03 -14.62 8.17
C SER A 74 4.75 -15.45 8.28
N MET A 75 3.66 -14.89 8.81
CA MET A 75 2.37 -15.59 8.84
C MET A 75 1.81 -15.86 7.43
N TRP A 76 2.25 -15.14 6.39
CA TRP A 76 1.81 -15.35 5.00
C TRP A 76 2.88 -15.12 3.93
N ARG A 77 4.05 -14.60 4.30
CA ARG A 77 5.18 -14.39 3.40
C ARG A 77 6.27 -15.45 3.63
N PRO A 78 7.05 -15.80 2.59
CA PRO A 78 7.00 -15.29 1.22
C PRO A 78 5.77 -15.72 0.44
N SER A 79 5.23 -14.83 -0.39
CA SER A 79 4.06 -15.20 -1.22
C SER A 79 4.49 -16.10 -2.38
N PRO A 80 3.64 -17.03 -2.85
CA PRO A 80 4.03 -17.94 -3.92
C PRO A 80 4.16 -17.24 -5.28
N LEU A 81 5.16 -17.64 -6.05
CA LEU A 81 5.23 -17.39 -7.49
C LEU A 81 4.67 -18.62 -8.22
N PHE A 82 3.77 -18.41 -9.16
CA PHE A 82 3.21 -19.49 -9.96
C PHE A 82 3.57 -19.34 -11.42
N ARG A 83 3.75 -20.46 -12.10
CA ARG A 83 3.80 -20.53 -13.55
C ARG A 83 2.44 -20.94 -14.12
N ALA A 84 1.89 -20.13 -15.00
CA ALA A 84 0.55 -20.28 -15.55
C ALA A 84 0.50 -21.22 -16.77
N HIS A 85 1.01 -22.45 -16.64
CA HIS A 85 1.10 -23.45 -17.74
C HIS A 85 -0.20 -23.61 -18.55
N ARG A 86 -1.35 -23.56 -17.88
CA ARG A 86 -2.67 -23.68 -18.54
C ARG A 86 -3.02 -22.45 -19.37
N LEU A 87 -2.67 -21.25 -18.89
CA LEU A 87 -2.87 -20.01 -19.63
C LEU A 87 -1.92 -19.96 -20.84
N GLU A 88 -0.66 -20.34 -20.65
CA GLU A 88 0.32 -20.49 -21.75
C GLU A 88 -0.24 -21.38 -22.87
N LYS A 89 -0.79 -22.55 -22.51
CA LYS A 89 -1.40 -23.49 -23.47
C LYS A 89 -2.62 -22.90 -24.18
N VAL A 90 -3.52 -22.21 -23.47
CA VAL A 90 -4.73 -21.60 -24.07
C VAL A 90 -4.35 -20.50 -25.07
N LEU A 91 -3.30 -19.73 -24.78
CA LEU A 91 -2.81 -18.67 -25.65
C LEU A 91 -1.98 -19.20 -26.83
N GLY A 92 -1.56 -20.47 -26.80
CA GLY A 92 -0.61 -21.02 -27.78
C GLY A 92 0.72 -20.28 -27.81
N THR A 93 1.09 -19.63 -26.70
CA THR A 93 2.25 -18.73 -26.64
C THR A 93 3.52 -19.52 -26.26
N PRO A 94 4.68 -19.18 -26.86
CA PRO A 94 5.97 -19.69 -26.39
C PRO A 94 6.44 -18.98 -25.11
N ALA A 95 5.82 -17.86 -24.73
CA ALA A 95 6.19 -17.10 -23.54
C ALA A 95 5.87 -17.88 -22.26
N LYS A 96 6.77 -17.79 -21.27
CA LYS A 96 6.51 -18.27 -19.91
C LYS A 96 5.77 -17.19 -19.14
N ILE A 97 4.66 -17.55 -18.50
CA ILE A 97 3.83 -16.58 -17.76
C ILE A 97 3.93 -16.91 -16.27
N TYR A 98 4.54 -16.01 -15.52
CA TYR A 98 4.62 -16.07 -14.07
C TYR A 98 3.68 -15.05 -13.43
N TYR A 99 3.08 -15.39 -12.30
CA TYR A 99 2.33 -14.44 -11.48
C TYR A 99 2.69 -14.58 -10.00
N LYS A 100 3.05 -13.45 -9.39
CA LYS A 100 3.34 -13.33 -7.96
C LYS A 100 2.02 -13.15 -7.21
N TYR A 101 1.60 -14.16 -6.45
CA TYR A 101 0.27 -14.19 -5.87
C TYR A 101 0.22 -13.58 -4.47
N GLU A 102 0.00 -12.27 -4.42
CA GLU A 102 -0.13 -11.49 -3.18
C GLU A 102 -1.49 -11.66 -2.46
N GLY A 103 -2.37 -12.51 -2.97
CA GLY A 103 -3.69 -12.77 -2.37
C GLY A 103 -3.66 -13.71 -1.15
N VAL A 104 -2.48 -14.15 -0.70
CA VAL A 104 -2.32 -15.12 0.40
C VAL A 104 -2.43 -14.52 1.80
N SER A 105 -2.33 -13.20 1.93
CA SER A 105 -2.47 -12.55 3.24
C SER A 105 -3.87 -12.74 3.81
N PRO A 106 -4.07 -12.67 5.14
CA PRO A 106 -5.41 -12.79 5.72
C PRO A 106 -6.41 -11.74 5.20
N ALA A 107 -5.92 -10.55 4.83
CA ALA A 107 -6.72 -9.50 4.18
C ALA A 107 -6.92 -9.71 2.66
N GLY A 108 -6.27 -10.72 2.06
CA GLY A 108 -6.44 -11.13 0.66
C GLY A 108 -5.87 -10.12 -0.34
N SER A 109 -4.78 -9.44 -0.01
CA SER A 109 -4.06 -8.52 -0.94
C SER A 109 -2.63 -8.23 -0.48
N HIS A 110 -1.89 -7.42 -1.25
CA HIS A 110 -0.55 -6.92 -0.92
C HIS A 110 -0.54 -5.86 0.19
N LYS A 111 -1.69 -5.27 0.53
CA LYS A 111 -1.76 -4.11 1.43
C LYS A 111 -1.23 -4.36 2.86
N PRO A 112 -1.31 -5.57 3.45
CA PRO A 112 -0.66 -5.84 4.73
C PRO A 112 0.85 -5.58 4.73
N ASN A 113 1.53 -5.65 3.58
CA ASN A 113 2.97 -5.39 3.49
C ASN A 113 3.34 -3.98 3.97
N THR A 114 2.44 -2.99 3.81
CA THR A 114 2.64 -1.63 4.36
C THR A 114 1.83 -1.38 5.63
N ALA A 115 0.69 -2.05 5.82
CA ALA A 115 -0.12 -1.88 7.03
C ALA A 115 0.63 -2.33 8.29
N VAL A 116 1.35 -3.46 8.21
CA VAL A 116 2.13 -4.01 9.32
C VAL A 116 3.24 -3.06 9.79
N PRO A 117 4.16 -2.58 8.92
CA PRO A 117 5.18 -1.63 9.37
C PRO A 117 4.57 -0.31 9.86
N GLN A 118 3.52 0.22 9.22
CA GLN A 118 2.87 1.44 9.73
C GLN A 118 2.28 1.24 11.13
N ALA A 119 1.60 0.12 11.40
CA ALA A 119 1.10 -0.20 12.74
C ALA A 119 2.26 -0.43 13.75
N PHE A 120 3.36 -1.05 13.32
CA PHE A 120 4.55 -1.24 14.15
C PHE A 120 5.14 0.10 14.62
N TYR A 121 5.43 1.04 13.72
CA TYR A 121 6.01 2.32 14.09
C TYR A 121 5.07 3.16 14.95
N ASN A 122 3.77 3.14 14.66
CA ASN A 122 2.76 3.76 15.52
C ASN A 122 2.79 3.19 16.94
N LYS A 123 2.83 1.86 17.07
CA LYS A 123 2.89 1.18 18.38
C LYS A 123 4.18 1.51 19.13
N LEU A 124 5.31 1.49 18.43
CA LEU A 124 6.63 1.79 18.99
C LEU A 124 6.68 3.20 19.59
N GLU A 125 6.03 4.16 18.94
CA GLU A 125 5.98 5.57 19.35
C GLU A 125 4.81 5.89 20.29
N GLY A 126 4.10 4.88 20.79
CA GLY A 126 3.10 5.04 21.84
C GLY A 126 1.71 5.47 21.37
N THR A 127 1.48 5.57 20.06
CA THR A 127 0.14 5.81 19.47
C THR A 127 -0.86 4.79 20.00
N LYS A 128 -2.10 5.23 20.26
CA LYS A 128 -3.16 4.35 20.78
C LYS A 128 -4.12 3.90 19.69
N ARG A 129 -4.42 4.79 18.75
CA ARG A 129 -5.41 4.57 17.71
C ARG A 129 -4.89 4.98 16.34
N ILE A 130 -5.30 4.24 15.31
CA ILE A 130 -5.11 4.64 13.91
C ILE A 130 -6.46 4.99 13.31
N ALA A 131 -6.58 6.20 12.75
CA ALA A 131 -7.68 6.60 11.87
C ALA A 131 -7.25 6.39 10.41
N SER A 132 -8.14 5.83 9.60
CA SER A 132 -7.83 5.55 8.19
C SER A 132 -9.10 5.54 7.35
N GLU A 133 -8.93 5.58 6.02
CA GLU A 133 -10.01 5.58 5.04
C GLU A 133 -10.13 4.22 4.34
N THR A 134 -11.27 3.95 3.71
CA THR A 134 -11.30 2.93 2.66
C THR A 134 -12.44 3.10 1.66
N GLY A 135 -12.18 2.78 0.39
CA GLY A 135 -13.24 2.63 -0.60
C GLY A 135 -13.87 1.25 -0.52
N ALA A 136 -13.37 0.32 -1.32
CA ALA A 136 -13.91 -1.04 -1.41
C ALA A 136 -13.58 -1.95 -0.19
N GLY A 137 -12.66 -1.53 0.69
CA GLY A 137 -12.38 -2.21 1.96
C GLY A 137 -11.06 -2.98 2.05
N GLN A 138 -10.28 -3.11 0.97
CA GLN A 138 -9.00 -3.84 1.03
C GLN A 138 -7.97 -3.18 1.95
N TRP A 139 -7.89 -1.84 1.91
CA TRP A 139 -6.98 -1.09 2.77
C TRP A 139 -7.44 -1.13 4.23
N GLY A 140 -8.70 -0.78 4.49
CA GLY A 140 -9.29 -0.87 5.82
C GLY A 140 -9.16 -2.26 6.44
N SER A 141 -9.36 -3.34 5.67
CA SER A 141 -9.12 -4.72 6.13
C SER A 141 -7.67 -4.95 6.56
N SER A 142 -6.71 -4.39 5.82
CA SER A 142 -5.28 -4.61 6.07
C SER A 142 -4.80 -3.83 7.30
N ILE A 143 -5.24 -2.58 7.46
CA ILE A 143 -4.88 -1.78 8.64
C ILE A 143 -5.60 -2.27 9.90
N ALA A 144 -6.87 -2.71 9.80
CA ALA A 144 -7.57 -3.34 10.92
C ALA A 144 -6.85 -4.59 11.43
N LEU A 145 -6.43 -5.48 10.52
CA LEU A 145 -5.61 -6.65 10.85
C LEU A 145 -4.30 -6.24 11.55
N ALA A 146 -3.57 -5.27 10.99
CA ALA A 146 -2.30 -4.83 11.55
C ALA A 146 -2.47 -4.20 12.94
N CYS A 147 -3.47 -3.34 13.12
CA CYS A 147 -3.82 -2.75 14.42
C CYS A 147 -4.12 -3.82 15.46
N GLN A 148 -4.91 -4.85 15.12
CA GLN A 148 -5.21 -5.95 16.04
C GLN A 148 -3.94 -6.68 16.49
N LEU A 149 -3.03 -6.99 15.56
CA LEU A 149 -1.79 -7.71 15.84
C LEU A 149 -0.83 -6.92 16.75
N PHE A 150 -0.88 -5.59 16.71
CA PHE A 150 -0.07 -4.71 17.57
C PHE A 150 -0.82 -4.15 18.79
N GLY A 151 -2.09 -4.51 18.97
CA GLY A 151 -2.94 -3.98 20.04
C GLY A 151 -3.08 -2.46 19.96
N LEU A 152 -3.44 -1.97 18.77
CA LEU A 152 -3.86 -0.59 18.49
C LEU A 152 -5.35 -0.57 18.20
N GLU A 153 -6.02 0.50 18.60
CA GLU A 153 -7.39 0.75 18.15
C GLU A 153 -7.38 1.19 16.67
N CYS A 154 -8.46 0.91 15.95
CA CYS A 154 -8.58 1.23 14.53
C CYS A 154 -9.96 1.82 14.23
N THR A 155 -9.98 3.02 13.65
CA THR A 155 -11.19 3.64 13.11
C THR A 155 -11.06 3.75 11.60
N VAL A 156 -12.01 3.18 10.86
CA VAL A 156 -12.01 3.19 9.39
C VAL A 156 -13.22 3.95 8.87
N TYR A 157 -12.97 5.07 8.19
CA TYR A 157 -13.94 5.83 7.42
C TYR A 157 -14.12 5.18 6.05
N MET A 158 -15.18 4.38 5.89
CA MET A 158 -15.46 3.66 4.65
C MET A 158 -16.47 4.42 3.81
N VAL A 159 -16.19 4.64 2.52
CA VAL A 159 -17.10 5.33 1.57
C VAL A 159 -18.51 4.75 1.67
N LYS A 160 -19.53 5.57 1.97
CA LYS A 160 -20.88 5.14 2.36
C LYS A 160 -21.52 4.18 1.35
N ILE A 161 -21.42 4.44 0.06
CA ILE A 161 -21.97 3.50 -0.94
C ILE A 161 -21.28 2.14 -0.92
N SER A 162 -19.96 2.11 -0.69
CA SER A 162 -19.20 0.85 -0.56
C SER A 162 -19.47 0.16 0.78
N TYR A 163 -19.67 0.92 1.85
CA TYR A 163 -20.06 0.38 3.17
C TYR A 163 -21.34 -0.47 3.08
N THR A 164 -22.31 -0.01 2.29
CA THR A 164 -23.59 -0.72 2.07
C THR A 164 -23.45 -1.85 1.06
N GLN A 165 -22.80 -1.62 -0.08
CA GLN A 165 -22.74 -2.60 -1.18
C GLN A 165 -21.71 -3.73 -0.96
N LYS A 166 -20.71 -3.53 -0.09
CA LYS A 166 -19.61 -4.48 0.14
C LYS A 166 -19.51 -4.87 1.62
N PRO A 167 -20.57 -5.44 2.22
CA PRO A 167 -20.66 -5.66 3.66
C PRO A 167 -19.60 -6.64 4.18
N TYR A 168 -19.15 -7.62 3.38
CA TYR A 168 -18.17 -8.60 3.84
C TYR A 168 -16.81 -8.00 4.20
N ARG A 169 -16.36 -6.96 3.49
CA ARG A 169 -15.11 -6.27 3.84
C ARG A 169 -15.25 -5.48 5.12
N LYS A 170 -16.43 -4.88 5.35
CA LYS A 170 -16.79 -4.30 6.65
C LYS A 170 -16.76 -5.35 7.76
N SER A 171 -17.38 -6.51 7.55
CA SER A 171 -17.38 -7.61 8.54
C SER A 171 -15.96 -8.10 8.85
N MET A 172 -15.06 -8.18 7.87
CA MET A 172 -13.65 -8.51 8.12
C MET A 172 -12.96 -7.47 9.02
N MET A 173 -13.16 -6.18 8.74
CA MET A 173 -12.61 -5.09 9.57
C MET A 173 -13.13 -5.15 11.01
N GLN A 174 -14.44 -5.36 11.18
CA GLN A 174 -15.08 -5.48 12.49
C GLN A 174 -14.65 -6.74 13.26
N LEU A 175 -14.41 -7.85 12.55
CA LEU A 175 -13.87 -9.08 13.16
C LEU A 175 -12.48 -8.87 13.75
N TRP A 176 -11.68 -7.99 13.14
CA TRP A 176 -10.38 -7.57 13.67
C TRP A 176 -10.47 -6.37 14.63
N GLY A 177 -11.68 -6.01 15.07
CA GLY A 177 -11.91 -5.02 16.12
C GLY A 177 -11.92 -3.56 15.67
N ALA A 178 -11.93 -3.27 14.36
CA ALA A 178 -12.02 -1.89 13.88
C ALA A 178 -13.45 -1.33 14.01
N ASP A 179 -13.55 -0.07 14.43
CA ASP A 179 -14.78 0.72 14.29
C ASP A 179 -14.88 1.21 12.84
N VAL A 180 -15.95 0.83 12.14
CA VAL A 180 -16.13 1.15 10.71
C VAL A 180 -17.30 2.10 10.54
N LEU A 181 -16.98 3.33 10.11
CA LEU A 181 -17.94 4.42 9.95
C LEU A 181 -18.23 4.65 8.46
N PRO A 182 -19.51 4.79 8.05
CA PRO A 182 -19.82 5.23 6.70
C PRO A 182 -19.44 6.70 6.54
N SER A 183 -18.64 7.01 5.51
CA SER A 183 -18.24 8.37 5.13
C SER A 183 -19.10 8.90 3.97
N PRO A 184 -19.75 10.08 4.08
CA PRO A 184 -19.64 11.04 5.18
C PRO A 184 -20.28 10.57 6.48
N SER A 185 -19.58 10.79 7.60
CA SER A 185 -20.06 10.50 8.95
C SER A 185 -20.48 11.77 9.70
N SER A 186 -21.20 11.62 10.81
CA SER A 186 -21.49 12.73 11.72
C SER A 186 -20.39 12.97 12.76
N ARG A 187 -19.32 12.17 12.77
CA ARG A 187 -18.25 12.25 13.79
C ARG A 187 -17.33 13.46 13.57
N THR A 188 -17.07 13.82 12.33
CA THR A 188 -16.12 14.87 11.94
C THR A 188 -16.85 16.12 11.43
N ASN A 189 -16.19 17.28 11.44
CA ASN A 189 -16.71 18.50 10.82
C ASN A 189 -16.80 18.35 9.30
N ALA A 190 -15.81 17.72 8.67
CA ALA A 190 -15.80 17.44 7.24
C ALA A 190 -17.03 16.62 6.82
N GLY A 191 -17.34 15.56 7.57
CA GLY A 191 -18.52 14.73 7.33
C GLY A 191 -19.83 15.48 7.60
N ARG A 192 -19.95 16.19 8.73
CA ARG A 192 -21.15 17.01 9.06
C ARG A 192 -21.44 18.06 8.00
N ALA A 193 -20.42 18.79 7.54
CA ALA A 193 -20.57 19.85 6.54
C ALA A 193 -21.08 19.33 5.19
N VAL A 194 -20.74 18.09 4.83
CA VAL A 194 -21.28 17.44 3.62
C VAL A 194 -22.72 16.98 3.86
N LEU A 195 -23.02 16.34 4.99
CA LEU A 195 -24.37 15.87 5.32
C LEU A 195 -25.39 17.00 5.47
N GLU A 196 -24.97 18.18 5.93
CA GLU A 196 -25.84 19.36 5.99
C GLU A 196 -26.27 19.84 4.59
N LYS A 197 -25.41 19.68 3.58
CA LYS A 197 -25.69 20.07 2.19
C LYS A 197 -26.42 18.99 1.41
N ASP A 198 -26.02 17.73 1.64
CA ASP A 198 -26.57 16.55 0.99
C ASP A 198 -26.63 15.37 1.99
N PRO A 199 -27.76 15.21 2.70
CA PRO A 199 -27.96 14.12 3.66
C PRO A 199 -27.80 12.72 3.03
N ASP A 200 -28.12 12.60 1.74
CA ASP A 200 -28.11 11.34 0.98
C ASP A 200 -26.77 11.10 0.25
N CYS A 201 -25.75 11.92 0.52
CA CYS A 201 -24.44 11.82 -0.11
C CYS A 201 -23.86 10.41 0.05
N ASN A 202 -23.52 9.79 -1.09
CA ASN A 202 -22.95 8.45 -1.20
C ASN A 202 -21.46 8.36 -0.78
N GLY A 203 -20.83 9.51 -0.55
CA GLY A 203 -19.42 9.64 -0.19
C GLY A 203 -18.45 9.45 -1.34
N SER A 204 -17.19 9.79 -1.09
CA SER A 204 -16.06 9.62 -2.00
C SER A 204 -14.82 9.22 -1.20
N LEU A 205 -13.79 8.69 -1.89
CA LEU A 205 -12.53 8.36 -1.21
C LEU A 205 -11.88 9.62 -0.63
N GLY A 206 -11.88 10.74 -1.36
CA GLY A 206 -11.33 12.00 -0.88
C GLY A 206 -12.01 12.50 0.40
N LEU A 207 -13.34 12.35 0.50
CA LEU A 207 -14.06 12.72 1.72
C LEU A 207 -13.70 11.82 2.90
N ALA A 208 -13.59 10.51 2.66
CA ALA A 208 -13.15 9.57 3.69
C ALA A 208 -11.72 9.85 4.18
N ILE A 209 -10.82 10.29 3.28
CA ILE A 209 -9.48 10.78 3.64
C ILE A 209 -9.61 12.03 4.53
N SER A 210 -10.41 13.02 4.12
CA SER A 210 -10.59 14.25 4.90
C SER A 210 -11.09 13.96 6.32
N GLU A 211 -12.04 13.04 6.49
CA GLU A 211 -12.52 12.64 7.82
C GLU A 211 -11.45 11.91 8.64
N ALA A 212 -10.71 10.98 8.03
CA ALA A 212 -9.65 10.24 8.72
C ALA A 212 -8.49 11.15 9.15
N VAL A 213 -8.11 12.10 8.29
CA VAL A 213 -7.10 13.13 8.56
C VAL A 213 -7.58 14.08 9.66
N GLU A 214 -8.83 14.54 9.61
CA GLU A 214 -9.40 15.37 10.68
C GLU A 214 -9.38 14.63 12.02
N ASP A 215 -9.82 13.37 12.05
CA ASP A 215 -9.83 12.55 13.27
C ASP A 215 -8.42 12.39 13.86
N ALA A 216 -7.40 12.12 13.03
CA ALA A 216 -6.02 12.06 13.50
C ALA A 216 -5.50 13.42 13.98
N ALA A 217 -5.72 14.49 13.21
CA ALA A 217 -5.16 15.81 13.51
C ALA A 217 -5.77 16.46 14.76
N THR A 218 -6.98 16.06 15.18
CA THR A 218 -7.66 16.61 16.37
C THR A 218 -7.50 15.75 17.62
N HIS A 219 -6.75 14.65 17.58
CA HIS A 219 -6.56 13.75 18.72
C HIS A 219 -5.08 13.37 18.92
N ASP A 220 -4.50 13.75 20.05
CA ASP A 220 -3.07 13.53 20.34
C ASP A 220 -2.65 12.05 20.41
N ASP A 221 -3.60 11.14 20.63
CA ASP A 221 -3.38 9.70 20.76
C ASP A 221 -3.61 8.92 19.44
N THR A 222 -3.99 9.63 18.38
CA THR A 222 -4.43 9.08 17.11
C THR A 222 -3.51 9.51 15.97
N ARG A 223 -3.20 8.59 15.06
CA ARG A 223 -2.44 8.87 13.83
C ARG A 223 -3.19 8.40 12.59
N TYR A 224 -2.88 9.01 11.47
CA TYR A 224 -3.40 8.63 10.17
C TYR A 224 -2.51 7.55 9.53
N SER A 225 -3.11 6.65 8.77
CA SER A 225 -2.39 5.65 7.99
C SER A 225 -3.04 5.53 6.61
N LEU A 226 -2.23 5.42 5.57
CA LEU A 226 -2.70 5.30 4.18
C LEU A 226 -2.03 4.15 3.43
N GLY A 227 -2.75 3.64 2.43
CA GLY A 227 -2.42 2.38 1.77
C GLY A 227 -1.76 2.48 0.39
N SER A 228 -1.45 3.67 -0.12
CA SER A 228 -0.93 3.83 -1.49
C SER A 228 -0.12 5.11 -1.73
N VAL A 229 0.46 5.22 -2.93
CA VAL A 229 1.19 6.36 -3.51
C VAL A 229 2.50 6.78 -2.82
N LEU A 230 2.53 6.95 -1.50
CA LEU A 230 3.67 7.49 -0.76
C LEU A 230 4.95 6.63 -0.87
N ASN A 231 6.10 7.28 -0.68
CA ASN A 231 7.40 6.65 -0.84
C ASN A 231 7.57 5.47 0.11
N HIS A 232 7.26 5.65 1.40
CA HIS A 232 7.35 4.57 2.39
C HIS A 232 6.39 3.42 2.06
N VAL A 233 5.21 3.71 1.47
CA VAL A 233 4.28 2.67 1.04
C VAL A 233 4.87 1.85 -0.11
N CYS A 234 5.45 2.50 -1.11
CA CYS A 234 6.09 1.81 -2.23
C CYS A 234 7.33 1.02 -1.77
N LEU A 235 8.12 1.58 -0.86
CA LEU A 235 9.25 0.94 -0.18
C LEU A 235 8.82 -0.36 0.49
N HIS A 236 7.83 -0.32 1.39
CA HIS A 236 7.36 -1.50 2.12
C HIS A 236 6.90 -2.63 1.19
N GLN A 237 6.34 -2.27 0.03
CA GLN A 237 5.84 -3.22 -0.97
C GLN A 237 6.96 -3.91 -1.75
N THR A 238 8.21 -3.42 -1.70
CA THR A 238 9.34 -4.02 -2.46
C THR A 238 9.70 -5.44 -2.03
N VAL A 239 9.20 -5.89 -0.87
CA VAL A 239 9.26 -7.30 -0.45
C VAL A 239 8.70 -8.24 -1.54
N ILE A 240 7.73 -7.77 -2.34
CA ILE A 240 7.13 -8.52 -3.45
C ILE A 240 8.16 -8.83 -4.53
N GLY A 241 8.82 -7.79 -5.05
CA GLY A 241 9.81 -7.91 -6.12
C GLY A 241 11.08 -8.61 -5.66
N LEU A 242 11.52 -8.35 -4.42
CA LEU A 242 12.69 -9.00 -3.84
C LEU A 242 12.50 -10.52 -3.74
N GLU A 243 11.35 -10.98 -3.25
CA GLU A 243 11.03 -12.41 -3.25
C GLU A 243 10.86 -12.96 -4.67
N ALA A 244 10.24 -12.20 -5.58
CA ALA A 244 10.04 -12.64 -6.95
C ALA A 244 11.36 -12.89 -7.69
N LYS A 245 12.40 -12.08 -7.44
CA LYS A 245 13.75 -12.30 -8.01
C LYS A 245 14.31 -13.65 -7.57
N GLU A 246 14.31 -13.94 -6.28
CA GLU A 246 14.81 -15.23 -5.77
C GLU A 246 13.99 -16.42 -6.30
N GLN A 247 12.67 -16.26 -6.44
CA GLN A 247 11.81 -17.31 -6.99
C GLN A 247 12.06 -17.55 -8.47
N LEU A 248 12.34 -16.50 -9.25
CA LEU A 248 12.70 -16.63 -10.66
C LEU A 248 14.09 -17.27 -10.82
N ASP A 249 15.04 -16.96 -9.94
CA ASP A 249 16.34 -17.62 -9.89
C ASP A 249 16.19 -19.14 -9.64
N ILE A 250 15.31 -19.55 -8.71
CA ILE A 250 14.98 -20.97 -8.48
C ILE A 250 14.38 -21.62 -9.74
N ALA A 251 13.57 -20.88 -10.49
CA ALA A 251 13.00 -21.35 -11.75
C ALA A 251 14.02 -21.40 -12.91
N GLY A 252 15.21 -20.82 -12.73
CA GLY A 252 16.21 -20.66 -13.79
C GLY A 252 15.76 -19.69 -14.88
N ASP A 253 14.97 -18.68 -14.53
CA ASP A 253 14.38 -17.72 -15.46
C ASP A 253 14.63 -16.28 -15.01
N TYR A 254 14.54 -15.34 -15.95
CA TYR A 254 14.54 -13.90 -15.70
C TYR A 254 13.45 -13.25 -16.58
N PRO A 255 12.72 -12.23 -16.10
CA PRO A 255 11.58 -11.71 -16.84
C PRO A 255 12.03 -10.76 -17.95
N ASP A 256 11.54 -10.99 -19.17
CA ASP A 256 11.64 -10.00 -20.27
C ASP A 256 10.66 -8.83 -20.06
N VAL A 257 9.50 -9.11 -19.45
CA VAL A 257 8.44 -8.13 -19.19
C VAL A 257 7.87 -8.29 -17.79
N ILE A 258 7.82 -7.19 -17.04
CA ILE A 258 7.05 -7.07 -15.78
C ILE A 258 5.77 -6.28 -16.05
N ILE A 259 4.64 -6.85 -15.62
CA ILE A 259 3.32 -6.26 -15.79
C ILE A 259 2.63 -6.19 -14.42
N GLY A 260 1.95 -5.08 -14.13
CA GLY A 260 1.10 -4.97 -12.95
C GLY A 260 0.00 -3.92 -13.11
N CYS A 261 -1.07 -4.08 -12.34
CA CYS A 261 -2.18 -3.13 -12.34
C CYS A 261 -1.84 -1.87 -11.52
N HIS A 262 -2.38 -0.74 -11.94
CA HIS A 262 -2.09 0.56 -11.37
C HIS A 262 -3.38 1.21 -10.88
N GLY A 263 -3.62 1.10 -9.57
CA GLY A 263 -4.52 2.00 -8.83
C GLY A 263 -3.74 3.26 -8.45
N GLY A 264 -3.34 3.36 -7.18
CA GLY A 264 -2.30 4.30 -6.74
C GLY A 264 -0.86 3.77 -6.89
N GLY A 265 -0.66 2.71 -7.67
CA GLY A 265 0.68 2.22 -8.05
C GLY A 265 1.43 1.34 -7.04
N SER A 266 1.08 1.30 -5.75
CA SER A 266 1.92 0.65 -4.73
C SER A 266 2.22 -0.85 -4.95
N ASN A 267 1.28 -1.64 -5.48
CA ASN A 267 1.55 -3.05 -5.83
C ASN A 267 2.53 -3.19 -7.00
N PHE A 268 2.35 -2.33 -8.01
CA PHE A 268 3.19 -2.30 -9.19
C PHE A 268 4.61 -1.87 -8.82
N ALA A 269 4.74 -0.81 -8.01
CA ALA A 269 6.01 -0.37 -7.44
C ALA A 269 6.69 -1.50 -6.66
N GLY A 270 5.97 -2.17 -5.77
CA GLY A 270 6.50 -3.27 -4.98
C GLY A 270 7.06 -4.43 -5.80
N LEU A 271 6.38 -4.80 -6.89
CA LEU A 271 6.89 -5.80 -7.81
C LEU A 271 8.04 -5.26 -8.68
N ALA A 272 7.86 -4.09 -9.29
CA ALA A 272 8.71 -3.60 -10.38
C ALA A 272 9.99 -2.90 -9.92
N PHE A 273 10.00 -2.19 -8.79
CA PHE A 273 11.15 -1.38 -8.37
C PHE A 273 12.45 -2.20 -8.26
N PRO A 274 12.46 -3.41 -7.66
CA PRO A 274 13.67 -4.25 -7.65
C PRO A 274 14.17 -4.70 -9.04
N PHE A 275 13.32 -4.71 -10.06
CA PHE A 275 13.69 -4.99 -11.46
C PHE A 275 14.05 -3.71 -12.24
N ILE A 276 13.50 -2.55 -11.86
CA ILE A 276 13.95 -1.25 -12.39
C ILE A 276 15.40 -1.00 -12.00
N ALA A 277 15.81 -1.37 -10.79
CA ALA A 277 17.20 -1.34 -10.36
C ALA A 277 18.10 -2.16 -11.31
N ASP A 278 17.67 -3.37 -11.66
CA ASP A 278 18.41 -4.22 -12.61
C ASP A 278 18.46 -3.61 -14.02
N LYS A 279 17.35 -2.98 -14.45
CA LYS A 279 17.27 -2.27 -15.72
C LYS A 279 18.27 -1.11 -15.78
N ALA A 280 18.34 -0.31 -14.73
CA ALA A 280 19.31 0.78 -14.60
C ALA A 280 20.76 0.26 -14.64
N ASN A 281 20.98 -0.99 -14.19
CA ASN A 281 22.26 -1.70 -14.26
C ASN A 281 22.46 -2.51 -15.56
N GLY A 282 21.67 -2.25 -16.61
CA GLY A 282 21.90 -2.77 -17.96
C GLY A 282 21.12 -4.04 -18.33
N LYS A 283 20.21 -4.53 -17.49
CA LYS A 283 19.28 -5.60 -17.90
C LYS A 283 18.23 -5.06 -18.87
N ASP A 284 17.97 -5.81 -19.94
CA ASP A 284 16.87 -5.50 -20.85
C ASP A 284 15.56 -6.08 -20.32
N VAL A 285 14.85 -5.30 -19.51
CA VAL A 285 13.52 -5.65 -19.00
C VAL A 285 12.53 -4.54 -19.30
N ARG A 286 11.38 -4.91 -19.85
CA ARG A 286 10.27 -3.99 -20.12
C ARG A 286 9.33 -3.95 -18.91
N ILE A 287 9.00 -2.74 -18.46
CA ILE A 287 8.15 -2.51 -17.29
C ILE A 287 6.85 -1.85 -17.76
N VAL A 288 5.69 -2.48 -17.50
CA VAL A 288 4.40 -2.04 -18.05
C VAL A 288 3.32 -1.98 -16.96
N ALA A 289 2.87 -0.76 -16.66
CA ALA A 289 1.71 -0.53 -15.81
C ALA A 289 0.42 -0.57 -16.63
N TYR A 290 -0.64 -1.16 -16.08
CA TYR A 290 -1.99 -1.18 -16.68
C TYR A 290 -3.01 -0.49 -15.78
N GLU A 291 -3.88 0.31 -16.36
CA GLU A 291 -4.94 1.03 -15.66
C GLU A 291 -6.32 0.80 -16.29
N PRO A 292 -7.43 1.05 -15.57
CA PRO A 292 -8.76 0.97 -16.16
C PRO A 292 -9.06 2.16 -17.08
N ILE A 293 -9.67 1.90 -18.23
CA ILE A 293 -10.13 2.95 -19.18
C ILE A 293 -11.09 3.95 -18.52
N SER A 294 -11.85 3.51 -17.50
CA SER A 294 -12.80 4.35 -16.77
C SER A 294 -12.16 5.38 -15.83
N CYS A 295 -10.87 5.23 -15.49
CA CYS A 295 -10.11 6.19 -14.70
C CYS A 295 -8.66 6.25 -15.20
N PRO A 296 -8.42 6.87 -16.38
CA PRO A 296 -7.16 6.75 -17.12
C PRO A 296 -6.12 7.80 -16.68
N THR A 297 -5.61 7.71 -15.45
CA THR A 297 -4.65 8.67 -14.89
C THR A 297 -3.24 8.57 -15.47
N LEU A 298 -2.81 7.39 -15.95
CA LEU A 298 -1.50 7.19 -16.59
C LEU A 298 -1.51 7.61 -18.07
N THR A 299 -2.59 7.35 -18.80
CA THR A 299 -2.66 7.56 -20.25
C THR A 299 -3.30 8.89 -20.65
N LYS A 300 -4.09 9.51 -19.77
CA LYS A 300 -4.75 10.81 -20.01
C LYS A 300 -4.57 11.82 -18.88
N GLY A 301 -3.82 11.47 -17.83
CA GLY A 301 -3.57 12.37 -16.71
C GLY A 301 -2.67 13.54 -17.10
N VAL A 302 -2.76 14.60 -16.32
CA VAL A 302 -1.86 15.75 -16.38
C VAL A 302 -0.80 15.56 -15.31
N TYR A 303 0.48 15.66 -15.67
CA TYR A 303 1.56 15.65 -14.70
C TYR A 303 1.70 17.04 -14.07
N ALA A 304 1.08 17.22 -12.90
CA ALA A 304 1.07 18.46 -12.13
C ALA A 304 0.96 18.14 -10.63
N PHE A 305 1.20 19.14 -9.79
CA PHE A 305 0.85 19.05 -8.38
C PHE A 305 -0.67 19.03 -8.22
N ASP A 306 -1.15 18.12 -7.38
CA ASP A 306 -2.56 17.98 -6.99
C ASP A 306 -2.63 17.45 -5.55
N TYR A 307 -3.81 17.47 -4.95
CA TYR A 307 -4.05 16.96 -3.61
C TYR A 307 -3.91 15.43 -3.57
N GLY A 308 -3.05 14.94 -2.68
CA GLY A 308 -2.83 13.52 -2.41
C GLY A 308 -3.56 13.01 -1.17
#